data_AF-A0A8J5VD98-F1
#
_entry.id   AF-A0A8J5VD98-F1
#
_cell.length_a   1.000
_cell.length_b   1.000
_cell.length_c   1.000
_cell.angle_alpha   90.00
_cell.angle_beta   90.00
_cell.angle_gamma   90.00
#
_symmetry.space_group_name_H-M   'P 1'
#
loop_
_entity.id
_entity.type
_entity.pdbx_description
1 polymer ?
#
loop_
_entity_poly.entity_id
_entity_poly.type
_entity_poly.pdbx_seq_one_letter_code
_entity_poly.pdbx_strand_id
1 'polypeptide(L)'
;MRGRHLLNPLLLSPLSYPRPPFARLDARGASRRAVAEPPAGTRRVPLSESDVGISRFASALPGFRGALKQRYSDFVVHEVALDGSLVRLTSFDLPDDECVDVKEGDVDEAQALESFRLLCGDADCEALMGFLERVSEGGDSDVSPIILSADADKAHRSEVHDFFKRNFGYLITDTIEHRDGIQRCIRVRLKPGPRERRDAGGRGRNRKGTGNLGWRDDMAFDSRRSTTWPHHLGKFLRFHLYKENKDTQEALGKIGNMLGLQPRSFGFAGTKDKRAVTTQQVTLFKMQASRLVNLNRKLVGIKVGDFSYVKEGLVLGQLMGNRFTITLRSVVVESEDVIKAAVDGLIKNGFINYYGLQRFGSGSVPTHLVGAALLKGEWRNAVRMILDPREGECDNINKVRECYREHGDVCMALQNFPRYLITERAILQRLKKYPGNYLQAIMAIPRTLRLMYVHSYQSYLWNHAASMRVEKYGISRVVEGDLVYKKKSPFEEGAVKVTSEVDGHTESSEMNTSCAQLLFRELLIMHLSCR
;
A
#
# COMPACT_ATOMS: atom_id res chain seq x y z
N MET A 1 60.21 -54.93 12.73
CA MET A 1 61.36 -54.91 11.79
C MET A 1 60.82 -54.65 10.39
N ARG A 2 61.45 -53.71 9.67
CA ARG A 2 61.64 -53.54 8.20
C ARG A 2 60.58 -54.17 7.26
N GLY A 3 60.02 -53.51 6.26
CA GLY A 3 60.38 -52.28 5.54
C GLY A 3 59.45 -52.10 4.33
N ARG A 4 59.52 -50.90 3.75
CA ARG A 4 58.67 -50.33 2.69
C ARG A 4 58.79 -51.06 1.35
N HIS A 5 57.73 -51.03 0.53
CA HIS A 5 57.84 -50.65 -0.88
C HIS A 5 56.56 -49.97 -1.41
N LEU A 6 56.82 -48.88 -2.14
CA LEU A 6 55.96 -47.88 -2.77
C LEU A 6 55.01 -48.45 -3.85
N LEU A 7 53.78 -47.93 -3.93
CA LEU A 7 53.04 -47.78 -5.19
C LEU A 7 52.26 -46.46 -5.22
N ASN A 8 52.45 -45.71 -6.31
CA ASN A 8 51.87 -44.40 -6.63
C ASN A 8 50.33 -44.45 -6.81
N PRO A 9 49.60 -43.38 -6.44
CA PRO A 9 48.19 -43.22 -6.77
C PRO A 9 48.01 -42.72 -8.21
N LEU A 10 47.32 -43.51 -9.03
CA LEU A 10 46.87 -43.11 -10.36
C LEU A 10 45.72 -42.10 -10.25
N LEU A 11 45.92 -40.96 -10.91
CA LEU A 11 44.95 -39.90 -11.17
C LEU A 11 43.73 -40.45 -11.92
N LEU A 12 42.56 -40.42 -11.29
CA LEU A 12 41.26 -40.50 -11.97
C LEU A 12 40.73 -39.08 -12.16
N SER A 13 40.76 -38.64 -13.41
CA SER A 13 40.17 -37.40 -13.90
C SER A 13 38.63 -37.44 -13.79
N PRO A 14 37.98 -36.32 -13.41
CA PRO A 14 36.53 -36.25 -13.36
C PRO A 14 35.93 -36.15 -14.76
N LEU A 15 35.01 -37.08 -15.06
CA LEU A 15 34.19 -37.08 -16.28
C LEU A 15 33.43 -35.75 -16.42
N SER A 16 33.74 -35.03 -17.49
CA SER A 16 33.08 -33.81 -17.94
C SER A 16 31.77 -34.15 -18.67
N TYR A 17 30.62 -33.78 -18.09
CA TYR A 17 29.38 -33.71 -18.84
C TYR A 17 29.28 -32.32 -19.52
N PRO A 18 29.04 -32.25 -20.84
CA PRO A 18 28.99 -30.99 -21.56
C PRO A 18 27.75 -30.17 -21.16
N ARG A 19 27.96 -28.90 -20.82
CA ARG A 19 26.90 -27.89 -20.75
C ARG A 19 26.31 -27.71 -22.16
N PRO A 20 24.99 -27.82 -22.38
CA PRO A 20 24.41 -27.39 -23.64
C PRO A 20 24.47 -25.86 -23.74
N PRO A 21 24.66 -25.29 -24.94
CA PRO A 21 24.80 -23.85 -25.11
C PRO A 21 23.47 -23.13 -24.88
N PHE A 22 23.59 -21.99 -24.19
CA PHE A 22 22.52 -21.02 -24.00
C PHE A 22 22.02 -20.46 -25.34
N ALA A 23 20.71 -20.50 -25.57
CA ALA A 23 20.03 -19.56 -26.43
C ALA A 23 19.03 -18.77 -25.59
N ARG A 24 19.26 -17.47 -25.42
CA ARG A 24 18.19 -16.53 -25.06
C ARG A 24 17.18 -16.60 -26.19
N LEU A 25 15.89 -16.72 -25.86
CA LEU A 25 14.80 -16.65 -26.84
C LEU A 25 14.78 -15.26 -27.48
N ASP A 26 15.54 -15.10 -28.56
CA ASP A 26 15.46 -13.96 -29.46
C ASP A 26 14.28 -14.17 -30.41
N ALA A 27 13.36 -13.21 -30.38
CA ALA A 27 12.28 -13.09 -31.34
C ALA A 27 12.83 -12.52 -32.64
N ARG A 28 13.12 -13.36 -33.64
CA ARG A 28 13.13 -13.03 -35.09
C ARG A 28 13.43 -14.26 -35.95
N GLY A 29 12.50 -14.60 -36.84
CA GLY A 29 12.74 -15.40 -38.05
C GLY A 29 12.55 -16.92 -37.91
N ALA A 30 11.35 -17.41 -38.21
CA ALA A 30 11.16 -18.82 -38.57
C ALA A 30 10.13 -18.94 -39.70
N SER A 31 10.60 -19.54 -40.80
CA SER A 31 9.88 -19.85 -42.03
C SER A 31 8.72 -20.83 -41.80
N ARG A 32 7.62 -20.64 -42.54
CA ARG A 32 6.39 -21.42 -42.47
C ARG A 32 6.63 -22.88 -42.89
N ARG A 33 6.53 -23.81 -41.93
CA ARG A 33 6.17 -25.21 -42.18
C ARG A 33 4.80 -25.48 -41.56
N ALA A 34 3.86 -25.93 -42.38
CA ALA A 34 2.51 -26.26 -41.97
C ALA A 34 2.55 -27.47 -41.02
N VAL A 35 2.28 -27.21 -39.74
CA VAL A 35 2.01 -28.23 -38.73
C VAL A 35 0.49 -28.34 -38.64
N ALA A 36 -0.02 -29.56 -38.77
CA ALA A 36 -1.46 -29.84 -38.67
C ALA A 36 -2.03 -29.31 -37.36
N GLU A 37 -3.14 -28.57 -37.45
CA GLU A 37 -3.84 -28.01 -36.29
C GLU A 37 -4.33 -29.13 -35.37
N PRO A 38 -4.12 -29.04 -34.05
CA PRO A 38 -4.73 -29.95 -33.10
C PRO A 38 -6.26 -29.75 -33.12
N PRO A 39 -7.06 -30.78 -32.82
CA PRO A 39 -8.51 -30.67 -32.85
C PRO A 39 -8.95 -29.57 -31.88
N ALA A 40 -9.86 -28.72 -32.35
CA ALA A 40 -10.36 -27.57 -31.62
C ALA A 40 -10.88 -27.99 -30.23
N GLY A 41 -10.04 -27.79 -29.21
CA GLY A 41 -10.48 -27.85 -27.83
C GLY A 41 -11.64 -26.87 -27.67
N THR A 42 -12.75 -27.34 -27.12
CA THR A 42 -13.90 -26.51 -26.73
C THR A 42 -13.41 -25.33 -25.90
N ARG A 43 -13.26 -24.18 -26.56
CA ARG A 43 -12.95 -22.88 -25.94
C ARG A 43 -13.94 -22.69 -24.81
N ARG A 44 -13.48 -22.71 -23.56
CA ARG A 44 -14.38 -22.42 -22.45
C ARG A 44 -14.79 -20.95 -22.54
N VAL A 45 -16.10 -20.73 -22.61
CA VAL A 45 -16.71 -19.40 -22.66
C VAL A 45 -16.27 -18.60 -21.42
N PRO A 46 -15.97 -17.30 -21.53
CA PRO A 46 -15.71 -16.45 -20.38
C PRO A 46 -16.84 -16.58 -19.35
N LEU A 47 -16.49 -16.62 -18.06
CA LEU A 47 -17.46 -16.75 -16.97
C LEU A 47 -18.58 -15.70 -17.10
N SER A 48 -19.82 -16.17 -17.18
CA SER A 48 -21.00 -15.32 -17.31
C SER A 48 -21.61 -14.98 -15.95
N GLU A 49 -22.49 -13.97 -15.91
CA GLU A 49 -23.22 -13.59 -14.69
C GLU A 49 -24.08 -14.73 -14.13
N SER A 50 -24.72 -15.50 -15.02
CA SER A 50 -25.52 -16.66 -14.65
C SER A 50 -24.70 -17.77 -13.99
N ASP A 51 -23.45 -17.97 -14.43
CA ASP A 51 -22.56 -19.00 -13.86
C ASP A 51 -22.22 -18.75 -12.39
N VAL A 52 -22.38 -17.51 -11.92
CA VAL A 52 -22.09 -17.10 -10.54
C VAL A 52 -23.35 -16.66 -9.78
N GLY A 53 -24.52 -17.09 -10.25
CA GLY A 53 -25.79 -16.87 -9.56
C GLY A 53 -26.34 -15.45 -9.66
N ILE A 54 -25.85 -14.62 -10.58
CA ILE A 54 -26.42 -13.30 -10.87
C ILE A 54 -27.45 -13.50 -11.99
N SER A 55 -28.73 -13.54 -11.63
CA SER A 55 -29.80 -13.94 -12.57
C SER A 55 -31.10 -13.15 -12.44
N ARG A 56 -31.29 -12.39 -11.37
CA ARG A 56 -32.53 -11.65 -11.11
C ARG A 56 -32.27 -10.14 -11.14
N PHE A 57 -33.32 -9.39 -11.46
CA PHE A 57 -33.32 -7.94 -11.47
C PHE A 57 -34.32 -7.41 -10.45
N ALA A 58 -34.04 -6.23 -9.90
CA ALA A 58 -34.99 -5.52 -9.03
C ALA A 58 -36.13 -4.85 -9.81
N SER A 59 -35.94 -4.65 -11.12
CA SER A 59 -36.94 -4.05 -12.00
C SER A 59 -37.45 -5.09 -13.00
N ALA A 60 -38.74 -4.99 -13.34
CA ALA A 60 -39.37 -5.77 -14.40
C ALA A 60 -39.35 -5.04 -15.76
N LEU A 61 -38.78 -3.83 -15.82
CA LEU A 61 -38.67 -3.05 -17.05
C LEU A 61 -37.76 -3.74 -18.08
N PRO A 62 -38.02 -3.57 -19.38
CA PRO A 62 -37.14 -4.08 -20.43
C PRO A 62 -35.75 -3.44 -20.33
N GLY A 63 -34.71 -4.27 -20.47
CA GLY A 63 -33.33 -3.80 -20.51
C GLY A 63 -32.98 -3.14 -21.84
N PHE A 64 -31.97 -2.27 -21.82
CA PHE A 64 -31.39 -1.66 -23.01
C PHE A 64 -29.87 -1.90 -23.02
N ARG A 65 -29.23 -1.70 -24.18
CA ARG A 65 -27.78 -1.92 -24.33
C ARG A 65 -27.01 -0.61 -24.17
N GLY A 66 -25.84 -0.68 -23.57
CA GLY A 66 -24.90 0.43 -23.47
C GLY A 66 -23.49 -0.06 -23.18
N ALA A 67 -22.49 0.67 -23.67
CA ALA A 67 -21.08 0.38 -23.43
C ALA A 67 -20.60 1.05 -22.14
N LEU A 68 -20.22 0.24 -21.15
CA LEU A 68 -19.62 0.66 -19.89
C LEU A 68 -18.09 0.69 -19.98
N LYS A 69 -17.45 1.67 -19.34
CA LYS A 69 -15.97 1.80 -19.24
C LYS A 69 -15.28 1.81 -20.62
N GLN A 70 -15.93 2.32 -21.68
CA GLN A 70 -15.32 2.45 -23.01
C GLN A 70 -14.03 3.29 -22.92
N ARG A 71 -14.09 4.43 -22.22
CA ARG A 71 -12.92 5.16 -21.72
C ARG A 71 -12.85 5.00 -20.19
N TYR A 72 -11.65 5.07 -19.61
CA TYR A 72 -11.50 5.05 -18.15
C TYR A 72 -12.09 6.31 -17.49
N SER A 73 -12.18 7.42 -18.23
CA SER A 73 -12.81 8.68 -17.83
C SER A 73 -14.34 8.58 -17.74
N ASP A 74 -14.95 7.57 -18.35
CA ASP A 74 -16.41 7.34 -18.29
C ASP A 74 -16.84 6.73 -16.94
N PHE A 75 -15.88 6.39 -16.07
CA PHE A 75 -16.13 5.79 -14.77
C PHE A 75 -15.31 6.53 -13.71
N VAL A 76 -15.96 7.49 -13.05
CA VAL A 76 -15.34 8.34 -12.03
C VAL A 76 -15.83 7.91 -10.66
N VAL A 77 -14.90 7.76 -9.71
CA VAL A 77 -15.18 7.32 -8.34
C VAL A 77 -14.59 8.30 -7.35
N HIS A 78 -15.42 8.87 -6.50
CA HIS A 78 -14.98 9.67 -5.36
C HIS A 78 -15.32 8.94 -4.08
N GLU A 79 -14.35 8.72 -3.21
CA GLU A 79 -14.60 8.20 -1.86
C GLU A 79 -15.47 9.19 -1.07
N VAL A 80 -16.35 8.65 -0.23
CA VAL A 80 -17.11 9.41 0.78
C VAL A 80 -16.51 9.07 2.13
N ALA A 81 -15.89 10.06 2.76
CA ALA A 81 -15.23 9.91 4.06
C ALA A 81 -16.25 9.66 5.19
N LEU A 82 -15.77 9.32 6.39
CA LEU A 82 -16.61 8.99 7.54
C LEU A 82 -17.49 10.15 8.02
N ASP A 83 -17.07 11.39 7.76
CA ASP A 83 -17.84 12.60 8.04
C ASP A 83 -18.88 12.93 6.95
N GLY A 84 -19.00 12.08 5.93
CA GLY A 84 -19.89 12.29 4.78
C GLY A 84 -19.30 13.23 3.71
N SER A 85 -18.11 13.78 3.92
CA SER A 85 -17.47 14.64 2.93
C SER A 85 -17.06 13.86 1.69
N LEU A 86 -17.21 14.51 0.54
CA LEU A 86 -16.84 13.93 -0.75
C LEU A 86 -15.38 14.22 -1.05
N VAL A 87 -14.58 13.16 -1.19
CA VAL A 87 -13.15 13.27 -1.43
C VAL A 87 -12.89 13.73 -2.87
N ARG A 88 -12.44 14.97 -3.03
CA ARG A 88 -12.09 15.60 -4.31
C ARG A 88 -10.71 16.23 -4.20
N LEU A 89 -9.98 16.20 -5.31
CA LEU A 89 -8.71 16.90 -5.41
C LEU A 89 -8.99 18.36 -5.77
N THR A 90 -8.90 19.29 -4.83
CA THR A 90 -9.27 20.70 -5.04
C THR A 90 -8.12 21.68 -4.93
N SER A 91 -7.17 21.43 -4.02
CA SER A 91 -5.99 22.27 -3.83
C SER A 91 -4.70 21.45 -3.81
N PHE A 92 -3.60 22.08 -4.26
CA PHE A 92 -2.23 21.57 -4.14
C PHE A 92 -1.41 22.35 -3.09
N ASP A 93 -2.05 23.28 -2.40
CA ASP A 93 -1.42 24.17 -1.44
C ASP A 93 -0.99 23.38 -0.21
N LEU A 94 0.06 23.87 0.45
CA LEU A 94 0.53 23.28 1.69
C LEU A 94 -0.40 23.68 2.84
N PRO A 95 -0.58 22.83 3.85
CA PRO A 95 -1.32 23.21 5.05
C PRO A 95 -0.65 24.43 5.70
N ASP A 96 -1.44 25.35 6.26
CA ASP A 96 -0.91 26.49 7.02
C ASP A 96 -0.01 26.04 8.19
N ASP A 97 -0.27 24.84 8.72
CA ASP A 97 0.55 24.22 9.76
C ASP A 97 1.97 23.84 9.29
N GLU A 98 2.23 23.72 7.97
CA GLU A 98 3.60 23.63 7.42
C GLU A 98 4.24 24.99 7.17
N CYS A 99 3.43 26.04 7.01
CA CYS A 99 3.90 27.42 6.84
C CYS A 99 4.50 28.01 8.12
N VAL A 100 4.50 27.24 9.21
CA VAL A 100 5.45 27.42 10.30
C VAL A 100 6.78 26.74 9.94
N ASP A 101 7.36 27.11 8.79
CA ASP A 101 8.75 27.53 8.89
C ASP A 101 8.71 28.60 9.97
N VAL A 102 9.20 28.26 11.14
CA VAL A 102 9.31 29.19 12.24
C VAL A 102 10.06 30.39 11.65
N LYS A 103 9.34 31.46 11.34
CA LYS A 103 9.89 32.80 11.42
C LYS A 103 10.15 33.01 12.91
N GLU A 104 11.23 32.37 13.37
CA GLU A 104 11.93 32.65 14.60
C GLU A 104 12.52 34.03 14.31
N GLY A 105 11.92 35.07 14.87
CA GLY A 105 12.10 36.45 14.43
C GLY A 105 10.72 37.08 14.35
N ASP A 106 10.13 37.44 15.48
CA ASP A 106 10.45 38.76 16.03
C ASP A 106 10.41 38.84 17.58
N VAL A 107 10.09 37.74 18.28
CA VAL A 107 9.80 37.83 19.74
C VAL A 107 10.89 37.22 20.64
N ASP A 108 11.83 36.44 20.10
CA ASP A 108 12.90 35.78 20.90
C ASP A 108 14.33 36.27 20.57
N GLU A 109 14.54 36.92 19.43
CA GLU A 109 15.88 37.39 19.04
C GLU A 109 16.39 38.52 19.94
N ALA A 110 15.54 39.47 20.33
CA ALA A 110 15.92 40.56 21.23
C ALA A 110 16.35 40.05 22.62
N GLN A 111 15.68 39.04 23.16
CA GLN A 111 16.00 38.46 24.46
C GLN A 111 17.23 37.54 24.38
N ALA A 112 17.40 36.82 23.27
CA ALA A 112 18.59 36.05 22.98
C ALA A 112 19.82 36.97 22.80
N LEU A 113 19.68 38.10 22.10
CA LEU A 113 20.75 39.08 21.92
C LEU A 113 21.17 39.71 23.25
N GLU A 114 20.23 40.06 24.14
CA GLU A 114 20.56 40.58 25.47
C GLU A 114 21.28 39.53 26.34
N SER A 115 20.85 38.26 26.26
CA SER A 115 21.53 37.15 26.95
C SER A 115 22.93 36.89 26.39
N PHE A 116 23.11 37.07 25.07
CA PHE A 116 24.41 36.96 24.41
C PHE A 116 25.34 38.12 24.78
N ARG A 117 24.78 39.34 24.87
CA ARG A 117 25.49 40.54 25.34
C ARG A 117 26.04 40.36 26.74
N LEU A 118 25.26 39.76 27.64
CA LEU A 118 25.71 39.42 28.99
C LEU A 118 26.82 38.36 29.01
N LEU A 119 26.83 37.46 28.02
CA LEU A 119 27.76 36.33 27.92
C LEU A 119 29.11 36.73 27.29
N CYS A 120 29.09 37.44 26.15
CA CYS A 120 30.30 37.73 25.35
C CYS A 120 30.68 39.23 25.30
N GLY A 121 29.86 40.11 25.87
CA GLY A 121 30.06 41.55 25.86
C GLY A 121 29.57 42.25 24.58
N ASP A 122 29.59 43.58 24.62
CA ASP A 122 28.92 44.44 23.65
C ASP A 122 29.51 44.33 22.23
N ALA A 123 30.84 44.24 22.10
CA ALA A 123 31.51 44.18 20.81
C ALA A 123 31.17 42.92 20.01
N ASP A 124 31.08 41.77 20.67
CA ASP A 124 30.72 40.50 20.04
C ASP A 124 29.22 40.44 19.72
N CYS A 125 28.39 41.09 20.56
CA CYS A 125 26.95 41.23 20.32
C CYS A 125 26.66 42.08 19.08
N GLU A 126 27.33 43.22 18.93
CA GLU A 126 27.22 44.06 17.73
C GLU A 126 27.66 43.31 16.46
N ALA A 127 28.74 42.52 16.54
CA ALA A 127 29.20 41.70 15.42
C ALA A 127 28.19 40.60 15.03
N LEU A 128 27.49 40.02 16.01
CA LEU A 128 26.42 39.05 15.79
C LEU A 128 25.19 39.73 15.17
N MET A 129 24.76 40.88 15.69
CA MET A 129 23.63 41.64 15.14
C MET A 129 23.86 42.00 13.66
N GLY A 130 25.03 42.58 13.33
CA GLY A 130 25.36 42.91 11.94
C GLY A 130 25.58 41.68 11.04
N PHE A 131 25.77 40.49 11.61
CA PHE A 131 25.76 39.24 10.85
C PHE A 131 24.33 38.73 10.59
N LEU A 132 23.45 38.80 11.59
CA LEU A 132 22.04 38.41 11.46
C LEU A 132 21.29 39.31 10.46
N GLU A 133 21.52 40.62 10.48
CA GLU A 133 20.96 41.54 9.49
C GLU A 133 21.39 41.17 8.06
N ARG A 134 22.68 40.84 7.85
CA ARG A 134 23.19 40.38 6.54
C ARG A 134 22.62 39.04 6.08
N VAL A 135 22.30 38.15 7.02
CA VAL A 135 21.65 36.86 6.72
C VAL A 135 20.18 37.08 6.36
N SER A 136 19.51 38.06 6.96
CA SER A 136 18.11 38.40 6.69
C SER A 136 17.92 39.18 5.37
N GLU A 137 18.90 39.99 4.97
CA GLU A 137 18.84 40.80 3.73
C GLU A 137 19.30 40.05 2.46
N GLY A 138 20.05 38.94 2.60
CA GLY A 138 20.66 38.20 1.48
C GLY A 138 20.18 36.77 1.29
N GLY A 139 19.62 36.43 0.12
CA GLY A 139 19.23 35.07 -0.25
C GLY A 139 20.43 34.17 -0.61
N ASP A 140 20.68 33.14 0.22
CA ASP A 140 21.48 31.90 0.04
C ASP A 140 22.81 31.93 -0.76
N SER A 141 23.47 33.07 -0.91
CA SER A 141 24.82 33.13 -1.51
C SER A 141 25.79 34.02 -0.73
N ASP A 142 26.76 33.34 -0.09
CA ASP A 142 28.07 33.81 0.40
C ASP A 142 28.08 34.92 1.46
N VAL A 143 27.42 34.67 2.60
CA VAL A 143 27.61 35.50 3.80
C VAL A 143 28.95 35.14 4.47
N SER A 144 29.88 36.10 4.49
CA SER A 144 31.19 35.94 5.14
C SER A 144 31.05 35.64 6.64
N PRO A 145 31.75 34.62 7.17
CA PRO A 145 31.65 34.24 8.57
C PRO A 145 32.19 35.32 9.50
N ILE A 146 31.61 35.46 10.69
CA ILE A 146 32.15 36.30 11.76
C ILE A 146 33.06 35.48 12.69
N ILE A 147 34.02 36.17 13.29
CA ILE A 147 34.93 35.63 14.30
C ILE A 147 34.71 36.47 15.56
N LEU A 148 34.32 35.82 16.64
CA LEU A 148 34.14 36.43 17.95
C LEU A 148 35.49 36.70 18.62
N SER A 149 35.48 37.50 19.68
CA SER A 149 36.66 37.86 20.44
C SER A 149 37.41 36.63 20.96
N ALA A 150 38.72 36.78 21.16
CA ALA A 150 39.59 35.70 21.59
C ALA A 150 39.30 35.32 23.04
N ASP A 151 39.04 34.03 23.27
CA ASP A 151 38.69 33.48 24.57
C ASP A 151 39.64 32.33 24.91
N ALA A 152 40.30 32.42 26.06
CA ALA A 152 41.22 31.38 26.54
C ALA A 152 40.49 30.26 27.31
N ASP A 153 39.32 30.52 27.90
CA ASP A 153 38.60 29.54 28.71
C ASP A 153 37.81 28.53 27.86
N LYS A 154 38.03 27.23 28.11
CA LYS A 154 37.31 26.17 27.42
C LYS A 154 35.87 26.01 27.89
N ALA A 155 35.59 26.30 29.17
CA ALA A 155 34.24 26.22 29.72
C ALA A 155 33.35 27.31 29.08
N HIS A 156 33.84 28.55 29.08
CA HIS A 156 33.15 29.68 28.46
C HIS A 156 32.89 29.46 26.95
N ARG A 157 33.91 29.05 26.16
CA ARG A 157 33.68 28.69 24.75
C ARG A 157 32.61 27.61 24.54
N SER A 158 32.53 26.62 25.43
CA SER A 158 31.52 25.56 25.34
C SER A 158 30.10 26.09 25.61
N GLU A 159 29.97 27.01 26.56
CA GLU A 159 28.72 27.71 26.86
C GLU A 159 28.25 28.56 25.68
N VAL A 160 29.17 29.27 25.02
CA VAL A 160 28.87 30.02 23.78
C VAL A 160 28.42 29.08 22.66
N HIS A 161 29.10 27.94 22.46
CA HIS A 161 28.66 26.93 21.48
C HIS A 161 27.25 26.40 21.78
N ASP A 162 26.93 26.17 23.05
CA ASP A 162 25.62 25.68 23.46
C ASP A 162 24.53 26.75 23.37
N PHE A 163 24.87 28.02 23.61
CA PHE A 163 24.01 29.17 23.36
C PHE A 163 23.57 29.22 21.89
N PHE A 164 24.52 29.15 20.93
CA PHE A 164 24.18 29.13 19.50
C PHE A 164 23.35 27.90 19.09
N LYS A 165 23.60 26.73 19.68
CA LYS A 165 22.78 25.53 19.40
C LYS A 165 21.34 25.65 19.90
N ARG A 166 21.14 26.36 21.01
CA ARG A 166 19.82 26.54 21.64
C ARG A 166 19.01 27.62 20.93
N ASN A 167 19.64 28.75 20.61
CA ASN A 167 18.93 29.95 20.15
C ASN A 167 19.06 30.20 18.64
N PHE A 168 20.09 29.66 17.97
CA PHE A 168 20.37 29.92 16.55
C PHE A 168 20.71 28.62 15.81
N GLY A 169 19.75 27.68 15.79
CA GLY A 169 19.94 26.33 15.26
C GLY A 169 20.30 26.25 13.77
N TYR A 170 20.14 27.33 13.01
CA TYR A 170 20.55 27.45 11.61
C TYR A 170 22.01 27.91 11.42
N LEU A 171 22.70 28.28 12.50
CA LEU A 171 24.12 28.65 12.51
C LEU A 171 24.99 27.46 12.94
N ILE A 172 26.25 27.46 12.48
CA ILE A 172 27.32 26.55 12.89
C ILE A 172 28.40 27.39 13.57
N THR A 173 28.88 26.89 14.70
CA THR A 173 30.00 27.48 15.44
C THR A 173 31.17 26.50 15.50
N ASP A 174 32.36 26.95 15.09
CA ASP A 174 33.60 26.18 15.13
C ASP A 174 34.65 26.95 15.94
N THR A 175 35.43 26.30 16.82
CA THR A 175 36.58 26.95 17.47
C THR A 175 37.80 26.95 16.54
N ILE A 176 38.42 28.11 16.31
CA ILE A 176 39.63 28.29 15.51
C ILE A 176 40.75 28.92 16.34
N GLU A 177 42.00 28.77 15.91
CA GLU A 177 43.16 29.41 16.55
C GLU A 177 43.23 30.89 16.14
N HIS A 178 43.45 31.78 17.12
CA HIS A 178 43.63 33.21 16.88
C HIS A 178 44.96 33.47 16.16
N ARG A 179 45.08 34.62 15.48
CA ARG A 179 46.28 34.96 14.69
C ARG A 179 47.58 34.98 15.50
N ASP A 180 47.48 35.13 16.82
CA ASP A 180 48.60 35.15 17.76
C ASP A 180 49.02 33.76 18.26
N GLY A 181 48.37 32.68 17.81
CA GLY A 181 48.74 31.28 18.09
C GLY A 181 48.54 30.78 19.52
N ILE A 182 48.21 31.66 20.47
CA ILE A 182 48.05 31.33 21.90
C ILE A 182 46.58 31.26 22.33
N GLN A 183 45.72 32.10 21.75
CA GLN A 183 44.29 32.18 22.09
C GLN A 183 43.42 31.49 21.03
N ARG A 184 42.20 31.12 21.40
CA ARG A 184 41.22 30.49 20.50
C ARG A 184 40.00 31.40 20.36
N CYS A 185 39.41 31.47 19.19
CA CYS A 185 38.20 32.24 18.93
C CYS A 185 37.11 31.36 18.31
N ILE A 186 35.86 31.80 18.41
CA ILE A 186 34.71 31.08 17.86
C ILE A 186 34.33 31.73 16.54
N ARG A 187 34.28 30.92 15.48
CA ARG A 187 33.81 31.34 14.16
C ARG A 187 32.37 30.90 13.96
N VAL A 188 31.50 31.83 13.59
CA VAL A 188 30.08 31.59 13.33
C VAL A 188 29.82 31.65 11.83
N ARG A 189 29.09 30.67 11.28
CA ARG A 189 28.75 30.58 9.85
C ARG A 189 27.37 29.97 9.63
N LEU A 190 26.73 30.27 8.50
CA LEU A 190 25.44 29.70 8.15
C LEU A 190 25.56 28.18 7.82
N LYS A 191 24.57 27.37 8.22
CA LYS A 191 24.50 25.97 7.78
C LYS A 191 24.29 25.93 6.25
N PRO A 192 25.17 25.25 5.48
CA PRO A 192 24.91 25.08 4.07
C PRO A 192 23.65 24.23 3.86
N GLY A 193 22.72 24.70 3.02
CA GLY A 193 21.55 23.93 2.61
C GLY A 193 21.92 22.60 1.94
N PRO A 194 20.96 21.67 1.74
CA PRO A 194 21.23 20.36 1.16
C PRO A 194 21.62 20.48 -0.32
N ARG A 195 22.90 20.75 -0.59
CA ARG A 195 23.47 20.65 -1.94
C ARG A 195 23.49 19.18 -2.37
N GLU A 196 22.94 18.93 -3.56
CA GLU A 196 23.02 17.66 -4.27
C GLU A 196 24.46 17.13 -4.24
N ARG A 197 24.65 15.95 -3.63
CA ARG A 197 25.92 15.22 -3.72
C ARG A 197 26.14 14.84 -5.18
N ARG A 198 26.99 15.61 -5.85
CA ARG A 198 27.69 15.14 -7.05
C ARG A 198 28.58 13.96 -6.67
N ASP A 199 28.55 12.97 -7.54
CA ASP A 199 29.25 11.70 -7.46
C ASP A 199 30.74 11.85 -7.12
N ALA A 200 31.16 11.19 -6.05
CA ALA A 200 32.52 10.71 -5.89
C ALA A 200 32.48 9.40 -5.09
N GLY A 201 32.92 8.32 -5.74
CA GLY A 201 32.82 6.95 -5.26
C GLY A 201 33.57 6.68 -3.96
N GLY A 202 33.03 5.75 -3.17
CA GLY A 202 33.68 5.22 -1.98
C GLY A 202 32.91 4.05 -1.39
N ARG A 203 33.37 2.83 -1.68
CA ARG A 203 32.91 1.58 -1.07
C ARG A 203 33.09 1.61 0.44
N GLY A 204 32.08 1.19 1.19
CA GLY A 204 32.18 0.95 2.63
C GLY A 204 31.05 0.08 3.14
N ARG A 205 31.23 -1.25 3.06
CA ARG A 205 30.42 -2.24 3.78
C ARG A 205 30.58 -2.00 5.28
N ASN A 206 29.48 -2.04 6.03
CA ASN A 206 29.53 -2.71 7.32
C ASN A 206 28.22 -3.43 7.63
N ARG A 207 28.37 -4.73 7.85
CA ARG A 207 27.34 -5.72 8.17
C ARG A 207 27.76 -6.29 9.52
N LYS A 208 27.01 -5.96 10.57
CA LYS A 208 26.92 -6.66 11.86
C LYS A 208 25.46 -6.51 12.26
N GLY A 209 24.71 -7.48 12.74
CA GLY A 209 24.95 -8.84 13.22
C GLY A 209 23.68 -9.15 14.01
N THR A 210 23.04 -10.26 13.68
CA THR A 210 21.76 -10.74 14.22
C THR A 210 21.73 -10.82 15.75
N GLY A 211 20.64 -10.33 16.34
CA GLY A 211 20.25 -10.57 17.73
C GLY A 211 18.73 -10.74 17.80
N ASN A 212 18.30 -11.93 18.19
CA ASN A 212 16.94 -12.41 18.31
C ASN A 212 16.23 -11.73 19.49
N LEU A 213 15.18 -10.92 19.24
CA LEU A 213 14.19 -10.53 20.25
C LEU A 213 12.79 -10.45 19.63
N GLY A 214 11.91 -11.28 20.19
CA GLY A 214 10.45 -11.26 20.22
C GLY A 214 9.68 -10.40 19.20
N TRP A 215 8.80 -11.09 18.48
CA TRP A 215 7.61 -10.52 17.87
C TRP A 215 6.87 -9.63 18.88
N ARG A 216 6.89 -8.32 18.66
CA ARG A 216 6.02 -7.33 19.30
C ARG A 216 5.12 -6.74 18.21
N ASP A 217 3.82 -6.74 18.45
CA ASP A 217 2.79 -6.20 17.54
C ASP A 217 2.83 -4.66 17.39
N ASP A 218 3.75 -3.96 18.08
CA ASP A 218 3.74 -2.50 18.19
C ASP A 218 4.65 -1.73 17.20
N MET A 219 5.29 -2.38 16.22
CA MET A 219 6.15 -1.70 15.24
C MET A 219 5.66 -1.80 13.79
N ALA A 220 4.62 -1.00 13.48
CA ALA A 220 4.09 -0.84 12.12
C ALA A 220 4.74 0.29 11.28
N PHE A 221 5.61 1.13 11.87
CA PHE A 221 6.12 2.32 11.20
C PHE A 221 7.65 2.31 11.05
N ASP A 222 8.12 2.73 9.88
CA ASP A 222 9.54 2.93 9.60
C ASP A 222 10.06 4.07 10.49
N SER A 223 10.66 3.72 11.63
CA SER A 223 11.18 4.66 12.64
C SER A 223 12.42 5.43 12.19
N ARG A 224 12.84 5.30 10.93
CA ARG A 224 14.08 5.88 10.42
C ARG A 224 13.99 7.37 10.07
N ARG A 225 12.90 8.08 10.37
CA ARG A 225 12.78 9.53 10.04
C ARG A 225 12.22 10.36 11.20
N SER A 226 13.08 11.29 11.63
CA SER A 226 12.94 12.37 12.60
C SER A 226 12.64 11.99 14.06
N THR A 227 13.70 12.08 14.89
CA THR A 227 13.60 12.28 16.34
C THR A 227 12.87 13.58 16.72
N THR A 228 12.67 14.49 15.75
CA THR A 228 12.05 15.80 15.95
C THR A 228 10.83 15.91 15.02
N TRP A 229 9.67 15.40 15.47
CA TRP A 229 8.39 15.67 14.82
C TRP A 229 7.66 16.70 15.69
N PRO A 230 7.18 17.84 15.15
CA PRO A 230 6.55 18.86 15.97
C PRO A 230 5.35 18.29 16.73
N HIS A 231 5.29 18.56 18.05
CA HIS A 231 4.22 18.02 18.91
C HIS A 231 2.84 18.62 18.60
N HIS A 232 2.79 19.82 18.02
CA HIS A 232 1.55 20.47 17.61
C HIS A 232 0.95 19.84 16.34
N LEU A 233 1.75 19.20 15.50
CA LEU A 233 1.28 18.54 14.27
C LEU A 233 0.71 17.16 14.56
N GLY A 234 -0.39 16.84 13.86
CA GLY A 234 -0.89 15.47 13.77
C GLY A 234 0.21 14.50 13.33
N LYS A 235 0.22 13.29 13.92
CA LYS A 235 1.23 12.26 13.62
C LYS A 235 1.13 11.74 12.18
N PHE A 236 -0.01 11.92 11.53
CA PHE A 236 -0.26 11.44 10.18
C PHE A 236 -0.58 12.61 9.25
N LEU A 237 0.02 12.61 8.08
CA LEU A 237 -0.38 13.45 6.96
C LEU A 237 -1.49 12.73 6.19
N ARG A 238 -2.69 13.32 6.19
CA ARG A 238 -3.79 12.94 5.32
C ARG A 238 -3.70 13.75 4.03
N PHE A 239 -3.90 13.09 2.90
CA PHE A 239 -3.96 13.71 1.59
C PHE A 239 -4.95 12.98 0.68
N HIS A 240 -5.40 13.66 -0.36
CA HIS A 240 -6.25 13.08 -1.40
C HIS A 240 -5.37 12.53 -2.52
N LEU A 241 -5.54 11.23 -2.80
CA LEU A 241 -4.90 10.53 -3.91
C LEU A 241 -5.86 10.50 -5.10
N TYR A 242 -5.51 11.22 -6.15
CA TYR A 242 -6.12 11.11 -7.47
C TYR A 242 -5.30 10.16 -8.34
N LYS A 243 -5.96 9.20 -8.99
CA LYS A 243 -5.31 8.27 -9.93
C LYS A 243 -6.17 7.99 -11.15
N GLU A 244 -5.51 7.80 -12.28
CA GLU A 244 -6.11 7.47 -13.57
C GLU A 244 -5.57 6.14 -14.08
N ASN A 245 -6.47 5.21 -14.39
CA ASN A 245 -6.14 3.91 -14.99
C ASN A 245 -5.06 3.10 -14.21
N LYS A 246 -5.06 3.21 -12.87
CA LYS A 246 -4.05 2.62 -11.98
C LYS A 246 -4.69 1.98 -10.76
N ASP A 247 -4.06 0.92 -10.28
CA ASP A 247 -4.42 0.29 -9.01
C ASP A 247 -3.93 1.16 -7.83
N THR A 248 -4.65 1.14 -6.71
CA THR A 248 -4.26 1.88 -5.49
C THR A 248 -2.88 1.46 -4.99
N GLN A 249 -2.60 0.15 -4.92
CA GLN A 249 -1.30 -0.36 -4.47
C GLN A 249 -0.17 -0.01 -5.44
N GLU A 250 -0.45 -0.01 -6.75
CA GLU A 250 0.53 0.42 -7.76
C GLU A 250 0.87 1.92 -7.61
N ALA A 251 -0.13 2.76 -7.37
CA ALA A 251 0.06 4.19 -7.16
C ALA A 251 0.86 4.47 -5.88
N LEU A 252 0.47 3.87 -4.76
CA LEU A 252 1.17 4.01 -3.48
C LEU A 252 2.58 3.42 -3.51
N GLY A 253 2.79 2.32 -4.23
CA GLY A 253 4.12 1.74 -4.44
C GLY A 253 5.06 2.67 -5.21
N LYS A 254 4.54 3.37 -6.23
CA LYS A 254 5.32 4.39 -6.97
C LYS A 254 5.69 5.58 -6.07
N ILE A 255 4.74 6.11 -5.31
CA ILE A 255 4.96 7.20 -4.36
C ILE A 255 5.98 6.75 -3.27
N GLY A 256 5.78 5.55 -2.72
CA GLY A 256 6.66 4.96 -1.72
C GLY A 256 8.10 4.82 -2.20
N ASN A 257 8.31 4.27 -3.40
CA ASN A 257 9.65 4.13 -3.97
C ASN A 257 10.37 5.48 -4.13
N MET A 258 9.65 6.52 -4.55
CA MET A 258 10.22 7.87 -4.70
C MET A 258 10.54 8.55 -3.35
N LEU A 259 9.78 8.22 -2.30
CA LEU A 259 10.01 8.74 -0.94
C LEU A 259 10.96 7.88 -0.10
N GLY A 260 11.33 6.70 -0.58
CA GLY A 260 12.09 5.70 0.16
C GLY A 260 11.28 5.00 1.26
N LEU A 261 9.97 4.88 1.08
CA LEU A 261 9.01 4.30 2.02
C LEU A 261 8.49 2.95 1.56
N GLN A 262 8.08 2.13 2.53
CA GLN A 262 7.44 0.86 2.26
C GLN A 262 5.92 1.03 2.10
N PRO A 263 5.24 0.18 1.30
CA PRO A 263 3.78 0.27 1.11
C PRO A 263 2.95 0.23 2.40
N ARG A 264 3.45 -0.47 3.43
CA ARG A 264 2.81 -0.55 4.76
C ARG A 264 2.73 0.79 5.50
N SER A 265 3.51 1.78 5.09
CA SER A 265 3.49 3.12 5.70
C SER A 265 2.25 3.94 5.31
N PHE A 266 1.52 3.51 4.27
CA PHE A 266 0.31 4.17 3.81
C PHE A 266 -0.93 3.50 4.41
N GLY A 267 -1.79 4.31 5.03
CA GLY A 267 -3.14 3.93 5.43
C GLY A 267 -4.18 4.41 4.41
N PHE A 268 -5.20 3.60 4.13
CA PHE A 268 -6.30 3.94 3.23
C PHE A 268 -7.53 3.11 3.58
N ALA A 269 -8.73 3.63 3.31
CA ALA A 269 -9.98 2.99 3.72
C ALA A 269 -10.43 1.84 2.80
N GLY A 270 -10.02 1.86 1.53
CA GLY A 270 -10.26 0.75 0.61
C GLY A 270 -9.63 0.96 -0.76
N THR A 271 -9.43 -0.12 -1.50
CA THR A 271 -8.95 -0.07 -2.89
C THR A 271 -10.03 0.44 -3.83
N LYS A 272 -9.64 1.17 -4.88
CA LYS A 272 -10.56 1.70 -5.89
C LYS A 272 -10.24 1.10 -7.26
N ASP A 273 -11.22 1.05 -8.16
CA ASP A 273 -11.09 0.50 -9.51
C ASP A 273 -9.82 0.94 -10.23
N LYS A 274 -9.15 0.00 -10.90
CA LYS A 274 -8.00 0.31 -11.75
C LYS A 274 -8.43 1.10 -12.98
N ARG A 275 -9.37 0.57 -13.77
CA ARG A 275 -9.88 1.19 -15.02
C ARG A 275 -10.96 2.22 -14.71
N ALA A 276 -10.54 3.32 -14.09
CA ALA A 276 -11.39 4.43 -13.65
C ALA A 276 -10.52 5.68 -13.42
N VAL A 277 -11.19 6.82 -13.25
CA VAL A 277 -10.63 7.99 -12.58
C VAL A 277 -11.11 7.95 -11.13
N THR A 278 -10.20 7.93 -10.17
CA THR A 278 -10.61 7.75 -8.76
C THR A 278 -9.89 8.70 -7.82
N THR A 279 -10.63 9.23 -6.86
CA THR A 279 -10.07 10.02 -5.75
C THR A 279 -10.40 9.35 -4.41
N GLN A 280 -9.40 9.20 -3.54
CA GLN A 280 -9.54 8.58 -2.22
C GLN A 280 -8.63 9.24 -1.18
N GLN A 281 -8.96 9.12 0.10
CA GLN A 281 -8.10 9.57 1.18
C GLN A 281 -7.00 8.54 1.48
N VAL A 282 -5.81 9.06 1.79
CA VAL A 282 -4.64 8.29 2.19
C VAL A 282 -3.97 9.00 3.34
N THR A 283 -3.48 8.25 4.32
CA THR A 283 -2.69 8.76 5.43
C THR A 283 -1.26 8.22 5.40
N LEU A 284 -0.30 9.04 5.78
CA LEU A 284 1.12 8.70 5.85
C LEU A 284 1.71 9.16 7.17
N PHE A 285 2.39 8.28 7.88
CA PHE A 285 2.96 8.60 9.20
C PHE A 285 4.18 9.51 9.09
N LYS A 286 4.18 10.59 9.89
CA LYS A 286 5.27 11.57 10.05
C LYS A 286 5.90 12.00 8.72
N MET A 287 5.08 12.50 7.80
CA MET A 287 5.53 13.01 6.50
C MET A 287 5.10 14.45 6.29
N GLN A 288 6.01 15.27 5.76
CA GLN A 288 5.71 16.63 5.31
C GLN A 288 4.99 16.66 3.96
N ALA A 289 3.97 17.50 3.83
CA ALA A 289 3.18 17.70 2.62
C ALA A 289 4.02 18.24 1.46
N SER A 290 4.99 19.14 1.74
CA SER A 290 5.95 19.67 0.76
C SER A 290 6.66 18.57 -0.05
N ARG A 291 7.00 17.46 0.60
CA ARG A 291 7.64 16.31 -0.07
C ARG A 291 6.72 15.59 -1.04
N LEU A 292 5.41 15.55 -0.75
CA LEU A 292 4.42 14.92 -1.63
C LEU A 292 4.05 15.82 -2.81
N VAL A 293 3.85 17.12 -2.58
CA VAL A 293 3.52 18.09 -3.65
C VAL A 293 4.57 18.08 -4.74
N ASN A 294 5.85 18.03 -4.36
CA ASN A 294 6.97 17.98 -5.29
C ASN A 294 6.95 16.75 -6.23
N LEU A 295 6.28 15.66 -5.84
CA LEU A 295 6.13 14.47 -6.67
C LEU A 295 5.12 14.67 -7.81
N ASN A 296 4.16 15.61 -7.68
CA ASN A 296 3.13 15.84 -8.72
C ASN A 296 3.72 16.16 -10.09
N ARG A 297 4.92 16.73 -10.16
CA ARG A 297 5.64 17.02 -11.41
C ARG A 297 6.21 15.77 -12.08
N LYS A 298 6.51 14.73 -11.30
CA LYS A 298 7.14 13.47 -11.76
C LYS A 298 6.13 12.33 -11.95
N LEU A 299 4.97 12.42 -11.30
CA LEU A 299 3.93 11.42 -11.34
C LEU A 299 3.01 11.61 -12.57
N VAL A 300 2.96 10.61 -13.45
CA VAL A 300 2.05 10.56 -14.60
C VAL A 300 0.75 9.86 -14.20
N GLY A 301 -0.42 10.46 -14.42
CA GLY A 301 -1.73 9.85 -14.09
C GLY A 301 -1.94 9.58 -12.58
N ILE A 302 -1.16 10.22 -11.72
CA ILE A 302 -1.33 10.25 -10.27
C ILE A 302 -1.11 11.70 -9.82
N LYS A 303 -1.99 12.21 -8.96
CA LYS A 303 -1.84 13.51 -8.30
C LYS A 303 -2.18 13.37 -6.83
N VAL A 304 -1.51 14.16 -5.99
CA VAL A 304 -1.73 14.24 -4.54
C VAL A 304 -1.96 15.69 -4.14
N GLY A 305 -2.91 15.94 -3.24
CA GLY A 305 -3.31 17.29 -2.81
C GLY A 305 -4.20 17.25 -1.56
N ASP A 306 -4.81 18.38 -1.23
CA ASP A 306 -5.71 18.56 -0.07
C ASP A 306 -5.11 17.98 1.22
N PHE A 307 -3.93 18.50 1.56
CA PHE A 307 -3.15 18.02 2.69
C PHE A 307 -3.76 18.48 4.02
N SER A 308 -3.75 17.61 5.01
CA SER A 308 -4.14 17.95 6.39
C SER A 308 -3.43 17.04 7.38
N TYR A 309 -3.03 17.59 8.53
CA TYR A 309 -2.43 16.80 9.60
C TYR A 309 -3.51 16.24 10.53
N VAL A 310 -3.47 14.94 10.77
CA VAL A 310 -4.44 14.22 11.59
C VAL A 310 -3.75 13.37 12.65
N LYS A 311 -4.45 13.12 13.76
CA LYS A 311 -3.91 12.37 14.90
C LYS A 311 -3.85 10.86 14.64
N GLU A 312 -4.79 10.33 13.86
CA GLU A 312 -4.96 8.91 13.59
C GLU A 312 -4.82 8.59 12.10
N GLY A 313 -4.30 7.41 11.80
CA GLY A 313 -4.18 6.91 10.44
C GLY A 313 -5.47 6.26 9.95
N LEU A 314 -5.67 6.25 8.63
CA LEU A 314 -6.80 5.55 8.01
C LEU A 314 -6.58 4.03 8.01
N VAL A 315 -7.63 3.32 8.40
CA VAL A 315 -7.71 1.85 8.41
C VAL A 315 -8.75 1.38 7.39
N LEU A 316 -8.58 0.15 6.89
CA LEU A 316 -9.54 -0.49 6.00
C LEU A 316 -10.95 -0.47 6.58
N GLY A 317 -11.93 -0.06 5.77
CA GLY A 317 -13.35 0.04 6.16
C GLY A 317 -13.77 1.40 6.71
N GLN A 318 -12.84 2.33 6.97
CA GLN A 318 -13.14 3.69 7.44
C GLN A 318 -13.61 4.62 6.29
N LEU A 319 -14.68 4.24 5.60
CA LEU A 319 -15.37 5.07 4.61
C LEU A 319 -16.89 4.86 4.73
N MET A 320 -17.68 5.87 4.39
CA MET A 320 -19.14 5.70 4.28
C MET A 320 -19.55 5.01 2.99
N GLY A 321 -18.81 5.25 1.90
CA GLY A 321 -19.16 4.71 0.60
C GLY A 321 -18.36 5.35 -0.52
N ASN A 322 -18.84 5.18 -1.76
CA ASN A 322 -18.23 5.79 -2.93
C ASN A 322 -19.33 6.44 -3.78
N ARG A 323 -19.08 7.65 -4.25
CA ARG A 323 -19.91 8.33 -5.23
C ARG A 323 -19.39 8.00 -6.63
N PHE A 324 -20.25 7.43 -7.44
CA PHE A 324 -19.95 7.07 -8.81
C PHE A 324 -20.56 8.08 -9.78
N THR A 325 -19.78 8.48 -10.78
CA THR A 325 -20.28 9.12 -12.00
C THR A 325 -19.98 8.16 -13.15
N ILE A 326 -21.04 7.65 -13.77
CA ILE A 326 -20.94 6.61 -14.81
C ILE A 326 -21.56 7.15 -16.09
N THR A 327 -20.76 7.13 -17.17
CA THR A 327 -21.21 7.48 -18.51
C THR A 327 -21.39 6.21 -19.33
N LEU A 328 -22.63 5.91 -19.71
CA LEU A 328 -22.93 4.85 -20.67
C LEU A 328 -22.84 5.41 -22.09
N ARG A 329 -22.05 4.76 -22.95
CA ARG A 329 -21.89 5.16 -24.36
C ARG A 329 -22.62 4.22 -25.29
N SER A 330 -22.91 4.68 -26.51
CA SER A 330 -23.57 3.85 -27.54
C SER A 330 -24.84 3.17 -27.02
N VAL A 331 -25.70 3.96 -26.38
CA VAL A 331 -26.95 3.46 -25.80
C VAL A 331 -27.91 3.13 -26.94
N VAL A 332 -28.41 1.89 -26.95
CA VAL A 332 -29.41 1.41 -27.92
C VAL A 332 -30.70 1.18 -27.16
N VAL A 333 -31.68 2.04 -27.39
CA VAL A 333 -32.99 2.05 -26.74
C VAL A 333 -34.07 2.47 -27.73
N GLU A 334 -35.29 2.03 -27.51
CA GLU A 334 -36.46 2.37 -28.35
C GLU A 334 -36.97 3.80 -28.08
N SER A 335 -36.96 4.24 -26.82
CA SER A 335 -37.34 5.60 -26.40
C SER A 335 -36.53 6.04 -25.18
N GLU A 336 -36.30 7.35 -25.05
CA GLU A 336 -35.70 7.96 -23.85
C GLU A 336 -36.52 7.69 -22.58
N ASP A 337 -37.84 7.46 -22.72
CA ASP A 337 -38.73 7.15 -21.59
C ASP A 337 -38.33 5.85 -20.88
N VAL A 338 -37.81 4.87 -21.61
CA VAL A 338 -37.33 3.60 -21.03
C VAL A 338 -36.12 3.84 -20.13
N ILE A 339 -35.23 4.75 -20.52
CA ILE A 339 -34.06 5.14 -19.71
C ILE A 339 -34.54 5.84 -18.44
N LYS A 340 -35.46 6.80 -18.57
CA LYS A 340 -36.01 7.55 -17.43
C LYS A 340 -36.69 6.60 -16.45
N ALA A 341 -37.54 5.69 -16.93
CA ALA A 341 -38.21 4.69 -16.11
C ALA A 341 -37.21 3.74 -15.41
N ALA A 342 -36.13 3.34 -16.09
CA ALA A 342 -35.09 2.50 -15.49
C ALA A 342 -34.32 3.24 -14.37
N VAL A 343 -34.00 4.52 -14.57
CA VAL A 343 -33.34 5.36 -13.55
C VAL A 343 -34.27 5.60 -12.36
N ASP A 344 -35.53 5.92 -12.60
CA ASP A 344 -36.53 6.10 -11.53
C ASP A 344 -36.73 4.80 -10.73
N GLY A 345 -36.74 3.65 -11.41
CA GLY A 345 -36.78 2.33 -10.79
C GLY A 345 -35.57 2.06 -9.90
N LEU A 346 -34.37 2.42 -10.35
CA LEU A 346 -33.13 2.31 -9.57
C LEU A 346 -33.16 3.23 -8.34
N ILE A 347 -33.65 4.47 -8.47
CA ILE A 347 -33.77 5.42 -7.36
C ILE A 347 -34.75 4.90 -6.30
N LYS A 348 -35.90 4.37 -6.73
CA LYS A 348 -36.98 3.93 -5.83
C LYS A 348 -36.68 2.59 -5.15
N ASN A 349 -36.25 1.60 -5.93
CA ASN A 349 -36.12 0.21 -5.48
C ASN A 349 -34.67 -0.22 -5.24
N GLY A 350 -33.69 0.56 -5.70
CA GLY A 350 -32.29 0.18 -5.67
C GLY A 350 -31.99 -0.98 -6.62
N PHE A 351 -31.03 -1.81 -6.23
CA PHE A 351 -30.58 -2.99 -6.97
C PHE A 351 -30.27 -4.13 -5.99
N ILE A 352 -30.23 -5.36 -6.50
CA ILE A 352 -29.87 -6.53 -5.70
C ILE A 352 -28.35 -6.51 -5.48
N ASN A 353 -27.93 -6.59 -4.23
CA ASN A 353 -26.53 -6.36 -3.81
C ASN A 353 -25.57 -7.53 -4.12
N TYR A 354 -25.50 -7.96 -5.38
CA TYR A 354 -24.62 -9.05 -5.82
C TYR A 354 -23.13 -8.76 -5.68
N TYR A 355 -22.36 -9.82 -5.44
CA TYR A 355 -20.94 -9.82 -5.73
C TYR A 355 -20.73 -9.96 -7.24
N GLY A 356 -20.26 -8.91 -7.90
CA GLY A 356 -20.01 -8.92 -9.35
C GLY A 356 -18.85 -9.81 -9.79
N LEU A 357 -18.70 -10.00 -11.11
CA LEU A 357 -17.71 -10.88 -11.74
C LEU A 357 -16.27 -10.64 -11.30
N GLN A 358 -15.91 -9.40 -10.97
CA GLN A 358 -14.57 -9.05 -10.44
C GLN A 358 -14.20 -9.86 -9.18
N ARG A 359 -15.18 -10.27 -8.36
CA ARG A 359 -14.95 -11.07 -7.15
C ARG A 359 -14.51 -12.50 -7.46
N PHE A 360 -14.89 -13.01 -8.63
CA PHE A 360 -14.60 -14.38 -9.07
C PHE A 360 -13.34 -14.49 -9.94
N GLY A 361 -12.66 -13.35 -10.16
CA GLY A 361 -11.46 -13.24 -10.97
C GLY A 361 -11.75 -13.15 -12.47
N SER A 362 -10.76 -12.65 -13.23
CA SER A 362 -10.85 -12.49 -14.68
C SER A 362 -10.12 -13.60 -15.46
N GLY A 363 -9.54 -14.58 -14.75
CA GLY A 363 -8.86 -15.71 -15.37
C GLY A 363 -9.83 -16.83 -15.73
N SER A 364 -9.37 -17.79 -16.55
CA SER A 364 -10.14 -18.97 -16.95
C SER A 364 -10.40 -19.97 -15.83
N VAL A 365 -9.67 -19.88 -14.71
CA VAL A 365 -9.96 -20.62 -13.48
C VAL A 365 -10.69 -19.69 -12.51
N PRO A 366 -12.01 -19.89 -12.30
CA PRO A 366 -12.77 -19.09 -11.36
C PRO A 366 -12.26 -19.28 -9.93
N THR A 367 -12.10 -18.18 -9.19
CA THR A 367 -11.52 -18.22 -7.84
C THR A 367 -12.40 -19.01 -6.86
N HIS A 368 -13.71 -19.00 -7.04
CA HIS A 368 -14.66 -19.69 -6.16
C HIS A 368 -14.52 -21.22 -6.26
N LEU A 369 -14.15 -21.77 -7.42
CA LEU A 369 -13.90 -23.21 -7.56
C LEU A 369 -12.64 -23.64 -6.78
N VAL A 370 -11.61 -22.80 -6.78
CA VAL A 370 -10.42 -23.02 -5.94
C VAL A 370 -10.83 -22.97 -4.47
N GLY A 371 -11.67 -22.00 -4.08
CA GLY A 371 -12.26 -21.92 -2.74
C GLY A 371 -13.01 -23.19 -2.34
N ALA A 372 -13.84 -23.74 -3.23
CA ALA A 372 -14.56 -24.99 -3.00
C ALA A 372 -13.61 -26.17 -2.78
N ALA A 373 -12.57 -26.31 -3.62
CA ALA A 373 -11.56 -27.36 -3.45
C ALA A 373 -10.81 -27.25 -2.11
N LEU A 374 -10.49 -26.02 -1.67
CA LEU A 374 -9.86 -25.77 -0.37
C LEU A 374 -10.76 -26.17 0.80
N LEU A 375 -12.06 -25.86 0.74
CA LEU A 375 -13.01 -26.22 1.79
C LEU A 375 -13.25 -27.73 1.88
N LYS A 376 -13.19 -28.44 0.75
CA LYS A 376 -13.28 -29.90 0.68
C LYS A 376 -12.01 -30.63 1.15
N GLY A 377 -10.92 -29.90 1.43
CA GLY A 377 -9.62 -30.50 1.74
C GLY A 377 -8.90 -31.11 0.53
N GLU A 378 -9.32 -30.78 -0.70
CA GLU A 378 -8.71 -31.27 -1.94
C GLU A 378 -7.44 -30.46 -2.28
N TRP A 379 -6.43 -30.49 -1.41
CA TRP A 379 -5.22 -29.63 -1.51
C TRP A 379 -4.48 -29.80 -2.83
N ARG A 380 -4.35 -31.04 -3.31
CA ARG A 380 -3.70 -31.35 -4.59
C ARG A 380 -4.46 -30.74 -5.76
N ASN A 381 -5.79 -30.83 -5.73
CA ASN A 381 -6.64 -30.26 -6.77
C ASN A 381 -6.52 -28.73 -6.77
N ALA A 382 -6.60 -28.09 -5.60
CA ALA A 382 -6.43 -26.65 -5.48
C ALA A 382 -5.06 -26.16 -6.01
N VAL A 383 -3.96 -26.87 -5.70
CA VAL A 383 -2.64 -26.55 -6.25
C VAL A 383 -2.60 -26.70 -7.77
N ARG A 384 -3.19 -27.77 -8.33
CA ARG A 384 -3.30 -27.98 -9.78
C ARG A 384 -4.11 -26.87 -10.45
N MET A 385 -5.27 -26.52 -9.91
CA MET A 385 -6.07 -25.40 -10.42
C MET A 385 -5.30 -24.07 -10.41
N ILE A 386 -4.37 -23.89 -9.45
CA ILE A 386 -3.53 -22.70 -9.37
C ILE A 386 -2.36 -22.74 -10.37
N LEU A 387 -1.73 -23.90 -10.59
CA LEU A 387 -0.48 -24.03 -11.35
C LEU A 387 -0.66 -24.49 -12.82
N ASP A 388 -1.69 -25.29 -13.12
CA ASP A 388 -1.92 -25.86 -14.45
C ASP A 388 -2.14 -24.76 -15.51
N PRO A 389 -1.82 -25.02 -16.80
CA PRO A 389 -2.04 -24.08 -17.91
C PRO A 389 -3.49 -23.62 -18.03
N ARG A 390 -3.67 -22.38 -18.50
CA ARG A 390 -4.96 -21.69 -18.48
C ARG A 390 -5.27 -21.02 -19.80
N GLU A 391 -6.47 -21.22 -20.31
CA GLU A 391 -6.94 -20.49 -21.51
C GLU A 391 -7.00 -18.98 -21.23
N GLY A 392 -6.58 -18.16 -22.20
CA GLY A 392 -6.62 -16.69 -22.11
C GLY A 392 -5.49 -16.02 -21.32
N GLU A 393 -4.56 -16.79 -20.75
CA GLU A 393 -3.33 -16.24 -20.16
C GLU A 393 -2.26 -15.97 -21.23
N CYS A 394 -1.28 -15.10 -20.95
CA CYS A 394 -0.20 -14.80 -21.87
C CYS A 394 0.61 -16.07 -22.21
N ASP A 395 0.87 -16.28 -23.50
CA ASP A 395 1.58 -17.46 -24.02
C ASP A 395 2.88 -17.77 -23.28
N ASN A 396 3.65 -16.74 -22.89
CA ASN A 396 4.91 -16.92 -22.16
C ASN A 396 4.70 -17.56 -20.79
N ILE A 397 3.63 -17.20 -20.08
CA ILE A 397 3.31 -17.76 -18.77
C ILE A 397 2.72 -19.16 -18.94
N ASN A 398 1.85 -19.35 -19.93
CA ASN A 398 1.29 -20.66 -20.24
C ASN A 398 2.35 -21.69 -20.60
N LYS A 399 3.36 -21.33 -21.39
CA LYS A 399 4.51 -22.21 -21.68
C LYS A 399 5.25 -22.67 -20.41
N VAL A 400 5.39 -21.78 -19.42
CA VAL A 400 6.01 -22.13 -18.13
C VAL A 400 5.13 -23.12 -17.35
N ARG A 401 3.80 -22.91 -17.35
CA ARG A 401 2.84 -23.82 -16.73
C ARG A 401 2.82 -25.19 -17.42
N GLU A 402 2.91 -25.23 -18.75
CA GLU A 402 2.94 -26.46 -19.56
C GLU A 402 4.20 -27.26 -19.25
N CYS A 403 5.36 -26.61 -19.30
CA CYS A 403 6.64 -27.23 -18.96
C CYS A 403 6.62 -27.80 -17.53
N TYR A 404 6.07 -27.05 -16.57
CA TYR A 404 5.90 -27.54 -15.20
C TYR A 404 4.94 -28.74 -15.10
N ARG A 405 3.84 -28.73 -15.86
CA ARG A 405 2.86 -29.83 -15.87
C ARG A 405 3.45 -31.13 -16.44
N GLU A 406 4.28 -31.03 -17.46
CA GLU A 406 4.91 -32.17 -18.13
C GLU A 406 6.09 -32.74 -17.33
N HIS A 407 7.00 -31.88 -16.87
CA HIS A 407 8.29 -32.30 -16.31
C HIS A 407 8.31 -32.28 -14.78
N GLY A 408 7.40 -31.55 -14.13
CA GLY A 408 7.37 -31.38 -12.68
C GLY A 408 8.56 -30.59 -12.10
N ASP A 409 9.40 -29.97 -12.94
CA ASP A 409 10.59 -29.25 -12.48
C ASP A 409 10.24 -27.90 -11.81
N VAL A 410 10.23 -27.93 -10.49
CA VAL A 410 9.96 -26.77 -9.63
C VAL A 410 11.02 -25.68 -9.78
N CYS A 411 12.30 -26.04 -9.99
CA CYS A 411 13.39 -25.07 -10.10
C CYS A 411 13.28 -24.27 -11.39
N MET A 412 13.03 -24.95 -12.51
CA MET A 412 12.79 -24.31 -13.80
C MET A 412 11.55 -23.41 -13.77
N ALA A 413 10.46 -23.87 -13.17
CA ALA A 413 9.25 -23.06 -13.02
C ALA A 413 9.52 -21.78 -12.21
N LEU A 414 10.22 -21.87 -11.08
CA LEU A 414 10.55 -20.71 -10.23
C LEU A 414 11.46 -19.68 -10.90
N GLN A 415 12.34 -20.11 -11.80
CA GLN A 415 13.21 -19.21 -12.56
C GLN A 415 12.44 -18.44 -13.63
N ASN A 416 11.49 -19.11 -14.30
CA ASN A 416 10.76 -18.52 -15.42
C ASN A 416 9.47 -17.79 -15.01
N PHE A 417 8.88 -18.11 -13.86
CA PHE A 417 7.69 -17.39 -13.38
C PHE A 417 8.04 -15.94 -12.96
N PRO A 418 7.32 -14.93 -13.49
CA PRO A 418 7.56 -13.53 -13.14
C PRO A 418 7.25 -13.24 -11.67
N ARG A 419 7.94 -12.24 -11.11
CA ARG A 419 7.89 -11.92 -9.67
C ARG A 419 6.51 -11.50 -9.15
N TYR A 420 5.63 -10.99 -10.01
CA TYR A 420 4.28 -10.57 -9.62
C TYR A 420 3.31 -11.74 -9.38
N LEU A 421 3.63 -12.96 -9.82
CA LEU A 421 2.84 -14.17 -9.54
C LEU A 421 3.19 -14.71 -8.16
N ILE A 422 2.75 -13.98 -7.13
CA ILE A 422 3.08 -14.23 -5.73
C ILE A 422 2.57 -15.60 -5.28
N THR A 423 1.35 -15.97 -5.65
CA THR A 423 0.70 -17.23 -5.24
C THR A 423 1.43 -18.44 -5.81
N GLU A 424 1.64 -18.47 -7.12
CA GLU A 424 2.30 -19.57 -7.83
C GLU A 424 3.72 -19.79 -7.31
N ARG A 425 4.47 -18.70 -7.15
CA ARG A 425 5.85 -18.75 -6.64
C ARG A 425 5.90 -19.23 -5.19
N ALA A 426 4.98 -18.79 -4.32
CA ALA A 426 4.94 -19.24 -2.93
C ALA A 426 4.68 -20.75 -2.81
N ILE A 427 3.73 -21.27 -3.61
CA ILE A 427 3.44 -22.71 -3.69
C ILE A 427 4.69 -23.48 -4.13
N LEU A 428 5.31 -23.08 -5.24
CA LEU A 428 6.48 -23.75 -5.80
C LEU A 428 7.68 -23.71 -4.86
N GLN A 429 7.95 -22.58 -4.19
CA GLN A 429 9.01 -22.48 -3.17
C GLN A 429 8.80 -23.48 -2.04
N ARG A 430 7.56 -23.69 -1.62
CA ARG A 430 7.25 -24.65 -0.56
C ARG A 430 7.32 -26.09 -1.04
N LEU A 431 6.82 -26.39 -2.25
CA LEU A 431 6.94 -27.72 -2.87
C LEU A 431 8.40 -28.11 -3.12
N LYS A 432 9.29 -27.15 -3.39
CA LYS A 432 10.73 -27.40 -3.47
C LYS A 432 11.30 -27.95 -2.17
N LYS A 433 10.83 -27.43 -1.02
CA LYS A 433 11.31 -27.83 0.31
C LYS A 433 10.63 -29.10 0.82
N TYR A 434 9.34 -29.26 0.53
CA TYR A 434 8.52 -30.39 0.97
C TYR A 434 7.70 -30.95 -0.21
N PRO A 435 8.31 -31.77 -1.08
CA PRO A 435 7.60 -32.40 -2.20
C PRO A 435 6.40 -33.21 -1.72
N GLY A 436 5.28 -33.13 -2.45
CA GLY A 436 4.04 -33.87 -2.14
C GLY A 436 3.19 -33.29 -1.00
N ASN A 437 3.71 -32.37 -0.17
CA ASN A 437 2.94 -31.75 0.90
C ASN A 437 2.16 -30.51 0.38
N TYR A 438 1.04 -30.76 -0.29
CA TYR A 438 0.20 -29.73 -0.89
C TYR A 438 -0.47 -28.80 0.13
N LEU A 439 -0.81 -29.30 1.32
CA LEU A 439 -1.36 -28.47 2.39
C LEU A 439 -0.36 -27.39 2.81
N GLN A 440 0.89 -27.77 3.07
CA GLN A 440 1.95 -26.80 3.38
C GLN A 440 2.18 -25.82 2.24
N ALA A 441 2.05 -26.27 0.98
CA ALA A 441 2.18 -25.40 -0.19
C ALA A 441 1.09 -24.33 -0.25
N ILE A 442 -0.17 -24.67 0.03
CA ILE A 442 -1.26 -23.70 0.17
C ILE A 442 -1.04 -22.78 1.39
N MET A 443 -0.56 -23.31 2.51
CA MET A 443 -0.24 -22.53 3.70
C MET A 443 0.91 -21.52 3.48
N ALA A 444 1.72 -21.69 2.43
CA ALA A 444 2.76 -20.72 2.07
C ALA A 444 2.21 -19.47 1.38
N ILE A 445 1.01 -19.53 0.80
CA ILE A 445 0.34 -18.38 0.18
C ILE A 445 0.03 -17.35 1.28
N PRO A 446 0.30 -16.05 1.08
CA PRO A 446 -0.08 -15.01 2.04
C PRO A 446 -1.54 -15.11 2.46
N ARG A 447 -1.81 -14.97 3.77
CA ARG A 447 -3.15 -15.19 4.37
C ARG A 447 -4.26 -14.45 3.62
N THR A 448 -4.04 -13.19 3.26
CA THR A 448 -5.02 -12.36 2.54
C THR A 448 -5.41 -12.96 1.17
N LEU A 449 -4.42 -13.42 0.40
CA LEU A 449 -4.67 -14.05 -0.91
C LEU A 449 -5.32 -15.43 -0.76
N ARG A 450 -4.96 -16.16 0.29
CA ARG A 450 -5.56 -17.47 0.60
C ARG A 450 -7.04 -17.34 0.96
N LEU A 451 -7.37 -16.37 1.82
CA LEU A 451 -8.75 -16.09 2.23
C LEU A 451 -9.61 -15.59 1.06
N MET A 452 -9.02 -14.94 0.05
CA MET A 452 -9.73 -14.50 -1.16
C MET A 452 -10.48 -15.66 -1.85
N TYR A 453 -9.88 -16.85 -1.93
CA TYR A 453 -10.53 -18.01 -2.54
C TYR A 453 -11.74 -18.50 -1.75
N VAL A 454 -11.61 -18.59 -0.42
CA VAL A 454 -12.70 -19.02 0.45
C VAL A 454 -13.83 -17.98 0.44
N HIS A 455 -13.48 -16.70 0.53
CA HIS A 455 -14.45 -15.61 0.48
C HIS A 455 -15.15 -15.53 -0.88
N SER A 456 -14.50 -15.85 -1.99
CA SER A 456 -15.18 -15.87 -3.29
C SER A 456 -16.16 -17.04 -3.40
N TYR A 457 -15.89 -18.19 -2.76
CA TYR A 457 -16.89 -19.24 -2.65
C TYR A 457 -18.09 -18.86 -1.78
N GLN A 458 -17.88 -18.15 -0.67
CA GLN A 458 -18.98 -17.57 0.11
C GLN A 458 -19.81 -16.58 -0.71
N SER A 459 -19.14 -15.70 -1.47
CA SER A 459 -19.80 -14.77 -2.39
C SER A 459 -20.62 -15.50 -3.47
N TYR A 460 -20.12 -16.62 -3.98
CA TYR A 460 -20.84 -17.46 -4.94
C TYR A 460 -22.15 -17.99 -4.34
N LEU A 461 -22.08 -18.60 -3.15
CA LEU A 461 -23.28 -19.08 -2.45
C LEU A 461 -24.26 -17.94 -2.13
N TRP A 462 -23.75 -16.78 -1.72
CA TRP A 462 -24.58 -15.61 -1.45
C TRP A 462 -25.36 -15.14 -2.68
N ASN A 463 -24.71 -15.08 -3.85
CA ASN A 463 -25.39 -14.68 -5.09
C ASN A 463 -26.53 -15.64 -5.44
N HIS A 464 -26.31 -16.95 -5.34
CA HIS A 464 -27.36 -17.94 -5.56
C HIS A 464 -28.49 -17.81 -4.53
N ALA A 465 -28.17 -17.63 -3.24
CA ALA A 465 -29.16 -17.44 -2.19
C ALA A 465 -30.01 -16.17 -2.42
N ALA A 466 -29.38 -15.05 -2.78
CA ALA A 466 -30.06 -13.80 -3.08
C ALA A 466 -31.00 -13.95 -4.29
N SER A 467 -30.55 -14.60 -5.36
CA SER A 467 -31.38 -14.89 -6.53
C SER A 467 -32.58 -15.76 -6.18
N MET A 468 -32.40 -16.84 -5.41
CA MET A 468 -33.50 -17.71 -4.97
C MET A 468 -34.49 -16.97 -4.06
N ARG A 469 -34.00 -16.12 -3.15
CA ARG A 469 -34.83 -15.30 -2.26
C ARG A 469 -35.69 -14.31 -3.04
N VAL A 470 -35.13 -13.66 -4.06
CA VAL A 470 -35.87 -12.73 -4.94
C VAL A 470 -36.90 -13.48 -5.79
N GLU A 471 -36.52 -14.62 -6.35
CA GLU A 471 -37.42 -15.44 -7.17
C GLU A 471 -38.64 -15.94 -6.39
N LYS A 472 -38.44 -16.42 -5.16
CA LYS A 472 -39.51 -17.05 -4.38
C LYS A 472 -40.48 -16.06 -3.71
N TYR A 473 -39.97 -14.91 -3.26
CA TYR A 473 -40.74 -13.99 -2.41
C TYR A 473 -40.75 -12.54 -2.89
N GLY A 474 -40.04 -12.22 -3.99
CA GLY A 474 -39.94 -10.86 -4.53
C GLY A 474 -39.06 -9.92 -3.68
N ILE A 475 -39.00 -8.66 -4.10
CA ILE A 475 -38.16 -7.61 -3.47
C ILE A 475 -38.93 -6.67 -2.54
N SER A 476 -40.25 -6.59 -2.67
CA SER A 476 -41.05 -5.51 -2.07
C SER A 476 -41.46 -5.77 -0.63
N ARG A 477 -41.42 -7.03 -0.17
CA ARG A 477 -41.92 -7.42 1.16
C ARG A 477 -40.89 -8.27 1.91
N VAL A 478 -40.71 -7.92 3.18
CA VAL A 478 -39.99 -8.75 4.16
C VAL A 478 -40.93 -9.87 4.61
N VAL A 479 -40.44 -11.10 4.61
CA VAL A 479 -41.19 -12.30 5.00
C VAL A 479 -40.72 -12.75 6.37
N GLU A 480 -41.60 -13.38 7.15
CA GLU A 480 -41.23 -13.97 8.43
C GLU A 480 -40.06 -14.97 8.24
N GLY A 481 -39.04 -14.84 9.07
CA GLY A 481 -37.79 -15.59 8.95
C GLY A 481 -36.66 -14.86 8.20
N ASP A 482 -36.94 -13.73 7.53
CA ASP A 482 -35.87 -12.90 6.96
C ASP A 482 -35.02 -12.25 8.08
N LEU A 483 -33.70 -12.22 7.85
CA LEU A 483 -32.76 -11.55 8.74
C LEU A 483 -32.69 -10.06 8.41
N VAL A 484 -32.93 -9.20 9.41
CA VAL A 484 -32.87 -7.74 9.29
C VAL A 484 -31.74 -7.15 10.13
N TYR A 485 -31.04 -6.17 9.57
CA TYR A 485 -29.96 -5.47 10.28
C TYR A 485 -30.51 -4.24 11.01
N LYS A 486 -30.61 -4.30 12.35
CA LYS A 486 -30.95 -3.13 13.17
C LYS A 486 -29.72 -2.24 13.30
N LYS A 487 -29.68 -1.12 12.58
CA LYS A 487 -28.64 -0.11 12.76
C LYS A 487 -28.77 0.48 14.16
N LYS A 488 -27.77 0.30 15.03
CA LYS A 488 -27.73 1.01 16.32
C LYS A 488 -27.81 2.51 16.06
N SER A 489 -28.79 3.17 16.66
CA SER A 489 -28.85 4.63 16.70
C SER A 489 -27.70 5.14 17.60
N PRO A 490 -27.03 6.24 17.25
CA PRO A 490 -26.00 6.84 18.12
C PRO A 490 -26.51 7.40 19.45
N PHE A 491 -27.81 7.29 19.73
CA PHE A 491 -28.50 7.96 20.84
C PHE A 491 -29.00 7.02 21.96
N GLU A 492 -28.76 5.71 21.88
CA GLU A 492 -29.23 4.74 22.90
C GLU A 492 -28.16 4.31 23.92
N GLU A 493 -26.96 4.88 23.89
CA GLU A 493 -25.97 4.72 24.98
C GLU A 493 -26.00 5.94 25.90
N GLY A 494 -27.09 6.04 26.68
CA GLY A 494 -27.33 7.21 27.53
C GLY A 494 -28.44 7.03 28.54
N ALA A 495 -28.68 5.84 29.09
CA ALA A 495 -29.46 5.70 30.31
C ALA A 495 -29.16 4.39 31.06
N VAL A 496 -28.80 4.55 32.33
CA VAL A 496 -28.73 3.56 33.43
C VAL A 496 -27.42 2.77 33.58
N LYS A 497 -26.48 3.37 34.32
CA LYS A 497 -25.58 2.65 35.25
C LYS A 497 -26.35 2.35 36.54
N VAL A 498 -26.41 1.08 36.96
CA VAL A 498 -26.38 0.73 38.40
C VAL A 498 -25.48 -0.51 38.56
N THR A 499 -24.63 -0.40 39.57
CA THR A 499 -23.46 -1.18 39.96
C THR A 499 -23.73 -2.61 40.45
N SER A 500 -22.83 -3.54 40.14
CA SER A 500 -22.22 -4.43 41.14
C SER A 500 -20.92 -5.03 40.60
N GLU A 501 -19.87 -4.90 41.40
CA GLU A 501 -18.52 -5.43 41.17
C GLU A 501 -18.51 -6.95 41.31
N VAL A 502 -17.90 -7.67 40.36
CA VAL A 502 -17.08 -8.87 40.63
C VAL A 502 -15.99 -8.95 39.56
N ASP A 503 -14.74 -8.97 40.02
CA ASP A 503 -13.52 -9.19 39.23
C ASP A 503 -13.49 -10.58 38.56
N GLY A 504 -12.99 -10.62 37.33
CA GLY A 504 -12.64 -11.86 36.63
C GLY A 504 -12.12 -11.58 35.22
N HIS A 505 -10.80 -11.58 35.08
CA HIS A 505 -10.07 -11.30 33.83
C HIS A 505 -10.59 -12.09 32.62
N THR A 506 -10.87 -11.39 31.52
CA THR A 506 -10.90 -11.99 30.17
C THR A 506 -10.43 -10.93 29.17
N GLU A 507 -9.32 -11.21 28.49
CA GLU A 507 -8.75 -10.37 27.43
C GLU A 507 -9.75 -10.21 26.28
N SER A 508 -10.34 -9.03 26.17
CA SER A 508 -11.22 -8.64 25.07
C SER A 508 -10.40 -8.03 23.93
N SER A 509 -10.18 -8.81 22.88
CA SER A 509 -9.72 -8.32 21.59
C SER A 509 -10.82 -7.46 20.95
N GLU A 510 -10.59 -6.15 20.84
CA GLU A 510 -11.50 -5.22 20.16
C GLU A 510 -11.43 -5.42 18.64
N MET A 511 -12.34 -6.24 18.13
CA MET A 511 -12.70 -6.32 16.72
C MET A 511 -13.84 -5.34 16.45
N ASN A 512 -13.59 -4.32 15.63
CA ASN A 512 -14.67 -3.52 15.05
C ASN A 512 -14.50 -3.34 13.55
N THR A 513 -15.65 -3.36 12.87
CA THR A 513 -15.89 -3.26 11.42
C THR A 513 -15.65 -4.51 10.55
N SER A 514 -16.43 -5.58 10.79
CA SER A 514 -17.02 -6.38 9.69
C SER A 514 -18.20 -7.23 10.20
N CYS A 515 -19.27 -6.58 10.66
CA CYS A 515 -20.44 -7.28 11.20
C CYS A 515 -21.18 -8.12 10.13
N ALA A 516 -21.15 -7.70 8.85
CA ALA A 516 -21.81 -8.43 7.77
C ALA A 516 -21.04 -9.68 7.28
N GLN A 517 -19.72 -9.76 7.45
CA GLN A 517 -18.95 -10.97 7.10
C GLN A 517 -18.82 -11.94 8.27
N LEU A 518 -18.93 -11.46 9.51
CA LEU A 518 -18.86 -12.31 10.71
C LEU A 518 -20.14 -13.13 10.91
N LEU A 519 -21.32 -12.57 10.62
CA LEU A 519 -22.59 -13.32 10.73
C LEU A 519 -22.62 -14.55 9.80
N PHE A 520 -22.01 -14.49 8.61
CA PHE A 520 -21.88 -15.66 7.73
C PHE A 520 -20.83 -16.68 8.20
N ARG A 521 -19.88 -16.25 9.03
CA ARG A 521 -18.78 -17.08 9.52
C ARG A 521 -19.24 -18.01 10.64
N GLU A 522 -20.13 -17.56 11.52
CA GLU A 522 -20.70 -18.38 12.60
C GLU A 522 -21.80 -19.33 12.11
N LEU A 523 -22.66 -18.88 11.18
CA LEU A 523 -23.75 -19.71 10.65
C LEU A 523 -23.27 -20.93 9.85
N LEU A 524 -22.15 -20.82 9.12
CA LEU A 524 -21.64 -21.96 8.34
C LEU A 524 -20.87 -22.99 9.20
N ILE A 525 -20.21 -22.52 10.27
CA ILE A 525 -19.46 -23.43 11.18
C ILE A 525 -20.43 -24.21 12.08
N MET A 526 -21.56 -23.60 12.49
CA MET A 526 -22.58 -24.31 13.28
C MET A 526 -23.34 -25.38 12.47
N HIS A 527 -23.58 -25.18 11.17
CA HIS A 527 -24.29 -26.16 10.35
C HIS A 527 -23.42 -27.31 9.83
N LEU A 528 -22.09 -27.13 9.74
CA LEU A 528 -21.16 -28.21 9.37
C LEU A 528 -20.67 -29.03 10.57
N SER A 529 -20.92 -28.58 11.80
CA SER A 529 -20.62 -29.33 13.02
C SER A 529 -21.82 -30.10 13.58
N CYS A 530 -23.00 -29.95 12.97
CA CYS A 530 -24.22 -30.69 13.26
C CYS A 530 -24.71 -31.41 11.99
N ARG A 531 -23.91 -32.36 11.47
CA ARG A 531 -24.36 -33.49 10.66
C ARG A 531 -23.25 -34.53 10.50
#